data_AF-A0A409VGV1-F1
#
_entry.id   AF-A0A409VGV1-F1
#
_cell.length_a   1.000
_cell.length_b   1.000
_cell.length_c   1.000
_cell.angle_alpha   90.00
_cell.angle_beta   90.00
_cell.angle_gamma   90.00
#
_symmetry.space_group_name_H-M   'P 1'
#
loop_
_entity.id
_entity.type
_entity.pdbx_description
1 polymer ?
#
loop_
_entity_poly.entity_id
_entity_poly.type
_entity_poly.pdbx_seq_one_letter_code
_entity_poly.pdbx_strand_id
1 'polypeptide(L)'
;MSSQNPPPPTDLSITAIAGNIPEGFPATDLIKVLIRYIALDAAKFQRDVQTSTQVFSRSRVAYDAIQELMKKVDESTSIDFSSFDKYTTAIPPLERILLEYYANTPEDKARNHLPPTDGVDSAILFIDVWEADRQMLHKALNDLEVDTFKSLSTDAASRLAQDYRPSRNTDDSNALRALNNFFVSNKLTDRDIVNPRGKRLLTNVKTGLRAMMGSVTRSPPVENTMVLVIKTALISYIPFALVAASGTSPDWKEYLRSTPIWEAMESLVTHVELFARSPAPQGQVPSLSELEQEWENFKKLLLRRADEIIDLTEEMVLLLKLAAQIRRPLHGRSVQLIRMFFFLDDHSRDKKNNATSHRNDLKVAMNDSIDTLNQAKDAIKDVKKIALSDTDYQKQSEGLKGTLSKLGELFKQIGLSDQWPEREKGYDDAVKVDEEHLTLMRKRLGIVS
;
A
#
# COMPACT_ATOMS: atom_id res chain seq x y z
N MET A 1 -8.36 -34.76 56.54
CA MET A 1 -8.37 -34.68 55.06
C MET A 1 -7.82 -33.33 54.68
N SER A 2 -6.50 -33.25 54.43
CA SER A 2 -5.83 -32.00 54.06
C SER A 2 -6.11 -31.71 52.59
N SER A 3 -6.75 -30.57 52.29
CA SER A 3 -6.95 -30.13 50.91
C SER A 3 -5.65 -29.53 50.40
N GLN A 4 -4.95 -30.27 49.53
CA GLN A 4 -3.87 -29.68 48.76
C GLN A 4 -4.50 -28.79 47.69
N ASN A 5 -4.30 -27.49 47.84
CA ASN A 5 -4.58 -26.55 46.75
C ASN A 5 -3.71 -26.95 45.55
N PRO A 6 -4.28 -27.00 44.33
CA PRO A 6 -3.48 -27.24 43.14
C PRO A 6 -2.43 -26.13 43.00
N PRO A 7 -1.21 -26.46 42.54
CA PRO A 7 -0.19 -25.46 42.30
C PRO A 7 -0.71 -24.40 41.32
N PRO A 8 -0.35 -23.11 41.51
CA PRO A 8 -0.74 -22.06 40.59
C PRO A 8 -0.25 -22.38 39.17
N PRO A 9 -1.00 -21.96 38.13
CA PRO A 9 -0.60 -22.20 36.75
C PRO A 9 0.76 -21.55 36.49
N THR A 10 1.71 -22.35 36.00
CA THR A 10 3.04 -21.89 35.62
C THR A 10 2.90 -20.85 34.51
N ASP A 11 3.24 -19.59 34.80
CA ASP A 11 3.34 -18.56 33.78
C ASP A 11 4.52 -18.89 32.85
N LEU A 12 4.20 -19.34 31.63
CA LEU A 12 5.17 -19.68 30.58
C LEU A 12 5.57 -18.46 29.74
N SER A 13 5.23 -17.24 30.17
CA SER A 13 5.64 -16.02 29.47
C SER A 13 7.17 -15.92 29.42
N ILE A 14 7.69 -15.45 28.28
CA ILE A 14 9.13 -15.21 28.08
C ILE A 14 9.69 -14.31 29.19
N THR A 15 8.86 -13.42 29.73
CA THR A 15 9.18 -12.52 30.84
C THR A 15 9.42 -13.26 32.16
N ALA A 16 8.59 -14.24 32.51
CA ALA A 16 8.79 -15.09 33.68
C ALA A 16 10.01 -16.00 33.54
N ILE A 17 10.32 -16.43 32.31
CA ILE A 17 11.48 -17.25 31.98
C ILE A 17 12.78 -16.40 31.99
N ALA A 18 12.72 -15.14 31.56
CA ALA A 18 13.84 -14.20 31.55
C ALA A 18 14.34 -13.83 32.95
N GLY A 19 13.41 -13.71 33.92
CA GLY A 19 13.74 -13.45 35.32
C GLY A 19 14.48 -14.59 36.03
N ASN A 20 14.41 -15.81 35.48
CA ASN A 20 14.91 -17.04 36.09
C ASN A 20 16.18 -17.60 35.43
N ILE A 21 16.97 -16.78 34.73
CA ILE A 21 18.28 -17.19 34.23
C ILE A 21 19.25 -17.26 35.42
N PRO A 22 19.83 -18.44 35.74
CA PRO A 22 20.68 -18.65 36.92
C PRO A 22 21.85 -17.67 37.01
N GLU A 23 22.33 -17.42 38.23
CA GLU A 23 23.67 -16.87 38.42
C GLU A 23 24.70 -17.84 37.84
N GLY A 24 25.65 -17.28 37.08
CA GLY A 24 26.68 -18.01 36.37
C GLY A 24 28.07 -17.51 36.76
N PHE A 25 29.09 -18.03 36.08
CA PHE A 25 30.45 -17.57 36.27
C PHE A 25 30.66 -16.15 35.69
N PRO A 26 31.51 -15.30 36.31
CA PRO A 26 31.69 -13.89 35.89
C PRO A 26 32.09 -13.70 34.40
N ALA A 27 32.79 -14.67 33.82
CA ALA A 27 33.19 -14.63 32.40
C ALA A 27 32.00 -14.65 31.42
N THR A 28 30.77 -14.85 31.91
CA THR A 28 29.55 -14.97 31.10
C THR A 28 28.48 -13.93 31.45
N ASP A 29 28.81 -12.95 32.30
CA ASP A 29 27.87 -11.92 32.75
C ASP A 29 27.25 -11.16 31.57
N LEU A 30 28.05 -10.83 30.55
CA LEU A 30 27.57 -10.14 29.36
C LEU A 30 26.54 -10.99 28.59
N ILE A 31 26.84 -12.27 28.36
CA ILE A 31 25.93 -13.22 27.69
C ILE A 31 24.58 -13.24 28.41
N LYS A 32 24.62 -13.40 29.74
CA LYS A 32 23.43 -13.44 30.58
C LYS A 32 22.61 -12.16 30.47
N VAL A 33 23.26 -10.99 30.55
CA VAL A 33 22.60 -9.69 30.41
C VAL A 33 21.92 -9.60 29.04
N LEU A 34 22.63 -9.91 27.95
CA LEU A 34 22.07 -9.83 26.60
C LEU A 34 20.87 -10.77 26.42
N ILE A 35 20.95 -12.01 26.88
CA ILE A 35 19.83 -12.96 26.82
C ILE A 35 18.61 -12.41 27.58
N ARG A 36 18.81 -11.79 28.76
CA ARG A 36 17.72 -11.14 29.52
C ARG A 36 17.08 -10.01 28.73
N TYR A 37 17.87 -9.12 28.16
CA TYR A 37 17.35 -7.98 27.39
C TYR A 37 16.61 -8.41 26.13
N ILE A 38 17.15 -9.39 25.40
CA ILE A 38 16.48 -9.99 24.23
C ILE A 38 15.12 -10.58 24.62
N ALA A 39 15.05 -11.29 25.74
CA ALA A 39 13.79 -11.85 26.22
C ALA A 39 12.76 -10.78 26.60
N LEU A 40 13.21 -9.71 27.28
CA LEU A 40 12.36 -8.58 27.67
C LEU A 40 11.82 -7.81 26.46
N ASP A 41 12.61 -7.68 25.40
CA ASP A 41 12.17 -7.02 24.17
C ASP A 41 11.29 -7.95 23.33
N ALA A 42 11.64 -9.22 23.19
CA ALA A 42 10.80 -10.22 22.51
C ALA A 42 9.39 -10.32 23.12
N ALA A 43 9.25 -10.13 24.43
CA ALA A 43 7.96 -10.10 25.11
C ALA A 43 7.06 -8.92 24.73
N LYS A 44 7.62 -7.86 24.11
CA LYS A 44 6.87 -6.66 23.67
C LYS A 44 6.51 -6.72 22.18
N PHE A 45 7.13 -7.62 21.43
CA PHE A 45 6.93 -7.70 19.99
C PHE A 45 5.52 -8.20 19.66
N GLN A 46 4.95 -7.67 18.59
CA GLN A 46 3.71 -8.20 18.02
C GLN A 46 4.00 -9.14 16.84
N ARG A 47 5.00 -8.84 16.01
CA ARG A 47 5.51 -9.74 14.96
C ARG A 47 6.83 -10.40 15.34
N ASP A 48 7.17 -11.48 14.65
CA ASP A 48 8.40 -12.26 14.85
C ASP A 48 8.57 -12.81 16.28
N VAL A 49 7.48 -12.96 17.03
CA VAL A 49 7.50 -13.37 18.44
C VAL A 49 8.07 -14.77 18.59
N GLN A 50 7.56 -15.73 17.80
CA GLN A 50 7.96 -17.13 17.93
C GLN A 50 9.42 -17.32 17.49
N THR A 51 9.82 -16.66 16.41
CA THR A 51 11.20 -16.74 15.91
C THR A 51 12.19 -16.05 16.84
N SER A 52 11.83 -14.90 17.42
CA SER A 52 12.67 -14.25 18.45
C SER A 52 12.78 -15.11 19.72
N THR A 53 11.71 -15.83 20.08
CA THR A 53 11.73 -16.81 21.17
C THR A 53 12.70 -17.95 20.89
N GLN A 54 12.84 -18.38 19.63
CA GLN A 54 13.82 -19.40 19.25
C GLN A 54 15.26 -18.89 19.42
N VAL A 55 15.55 -17.63 19.10
CA VAL A 55 16.87 -17.02 19.35
C VAL A 55 17.17 -17.08 20.84
N PHE A 56 16.26 -16.56 21.67
CA PHE A 56 16.38 -16.62 23.13
C PHE A 56 16.60 -18.05 23.66
N SER A 57 15.74 -18.98 23.26
CA SER A 57 15.77 -20.39 23.68
C SER A 57 17.12 -21.04 23.37
N ARG A 58 17.61 -20.88 22.14
CA ARG A 58 18.87 -21.47 21.67
C ARG A 58 20.09 -20.83 22.30
N SER A 59 20.10 -19.50 22.44
CA SER A 59 21.15 -18.81 23.15
C SER A 59 21.23 -19.25 24.62
N ARG A 60 20.07 -19.49 25.26
CA ARG A 60 20.03 -20.05 26.60
C ARG A 60 20.61 -21.47 26.64
N VAL A 61 20.30 -22.33 25.66
CA VAL A 61 20.92 -23.68 25.58
C VAL A 61 22.44 -23.58 25.55
N ALA A 62 22.98 -22.72 24.69
CA ALA A 62 24.42 -22.52 24.58
C ALA A 62 25.02 -21.97 25.89
N TYR A 63 24.36 -20.99 26.52
CA TYR A 63 24.77 -20.45 27.82
C TYR A 63 24.77 -21.51 28.92
N ASP A 64 23.69 -22.28 29.06
CA ASP A 64 23.55 -23.32 30.08
C ASP A 64 24.66 -24.40 29.89
N ALA A 65 24.94 -24.81 28.65
CA ALA A 65 26.02 -25.75 28.34
C ALA A 65 27.42 -25.19 28.63
N ILE A 66 27.65 -23.89 28.41
CA ILE A 66 28.89 -23.20 28.81
C ILE A 66 29.03 -23.24 30.35
N GLN A 67 27.97 -22.92 31.10
CA GLN A 67 27.99 -22.96 32.57
C GLN A 67 28.33 -24.37 33.09
N GLU A 68 27.75 -25.41 32.50
CA GLU A 68 28.02 -26.80 32.87
C GLU A 68 29.50 -27.18 32.68
N LEU A 69 30.11 -26.78 31.55
CA LEU A 69 31.53 -27.01 31.31
C LEU A 69 32.43 -26.23 32.27
N MET A 70 32.08 -24.98 32.57
CA MET A 70 32.81 -24.15 33.55
C MET A 70 32.74 -24.78 34.94
N LYS A 71 31.56 -25.23 35.36
CA LYS A 71 31.36 -25.95 36.63
C LYS A 71 32.18 -27.23 36.68
N LYS A 72 32.20 -27.99 35.59
CA LYS A 72 33.01 -29.21 35.47
C LYS A 72 34.49 -28.95 35.66
N VAL A 73 35.02 -27.84 35.12
CA VAL A 73 36.43 -27.45 35.28
C VAL A 73 36.70 -26.98 36.72
N ASP A 74 35.81 -26.17 37.30
CA ASP A 74 35.93 -25.65 38.67
C ASP A 74 35.92 -26.77 39.72
N GLU A 75 35.07 -27.79 39.53
CA GLU A 75 34.93 -28.95 40.42
C GLU A 75 35.95 -30.08 40.13
N SER A 76 36.75 -29.96 39.07
CA SER A 76 37.66 -31.03 38.66
C SER A 76 38.89 -31.16 39.56
N THR A 77 39.22 -32.39 39.94
CA THR A 77 40.45 -32.72 40.69
C THR A 77 41.64 -33.05 39.77
N SER A 78 41.43 -33.05 38.46
CA SER A 78 42.44 -33.33 37.42
C SER A 78 42.35 -32.32 36.27
N ILE A 79 43.39 -32.25 35.43
CA ILE A 79 43.44 -31.29 34.31
C ILE A 79 42.40 -31.70 33.24
N ASP A 80 41.26 -30.99 33.19
CA ASP A 80 40.26 -31.11 32.12
C ASP A 80 40.39 -29.97 31.09
N PHE A 81 41.49 -30.01 30.34
CA PHE A 81 41.78 -29.01 29.31
C PHE A 81 40.74 -29.02 28.18
N SER A 82 40.08 -30.15 27.92
CA SER A 82 39.06 -30.24 26.87
C SER A 82 37.82 -29.43 27.21
N SER A 83 37.31 -29.51 28.45
CA SER A 83 36.17 -28.69 28.86
C SER A 83 36.55 -27.20 28.93
N PHE A 84 37.77 -26.90 29.39
CA PHE A 84 38.32 -25.54 29.40
C PHE A 84 38.31 -24.93 27.99
N ASP A 85 38.95 -25.59 27.03
CA ASP A 85 39.07 -25.13 25.65
C ASP A 85 37.70 -24.90 24.99
N LYS A 86 36.76 -25.82 25.20
CA LYS A 86 35.39 -25.72 24.67
C LYS A 86 34.65 -24.49 25.17
N TYR A 87 34.60 -24.27 26.48
CA TYR A 87 33.81 -23.14 27.00
C TYR A 87 34.48 -21.81 26.65
N THR A 88 35.82 -21.71 26.71
CA THR A 88 36.53 -20.46 26.37
C THR A 88 36.39 -20.12 24.88
N THR A 89 36.34 -21.13 24.01
CA THR A 89 36.13 -20.94 22.57
C THR A 89 34.69 -20.54 22.24
N ALA A 90 33.71 -20.98 23.01
CA ALA A 90 32.30 -20.71 22.76
C ALA A 90 31.80 -19.34 23.26
N ILE A 91 32.43 -18.76 24.28
CA ILE A 91 32.01 -17.47 24.85
C ILE A 91 32.03 -16.34 23.81
N PRO A 92 33.16 -16.02 23.11
CA PRO A 92 33.20 -14.86 22.22
C PRO A 92 32.23 -14.93 21.03
N PRO A 93 32.04 -16.08 20.35
CA PRO A 93 31.02 -16.20 19.31
C PRO A 93 29.61 -15.97 19.83
N LEU A 94 29.27 -16.46 21.03
CA LEU A 94 27.93 -16.28 21.60
C LEU A 94 27.68 -14.81 21.95
N GLU A 95 28.64 -14.14 22.57
CA GLU A 95 28.58 -12.70 22.83
C GLU A 95 28.37 -11.91 21.55
N ARG A 96 29.15 -12.20 20.51
CA ARG A 96 29.04 -11.53 19.21
C ARG A 96 27.65 -11.69 18.60
N ILE A 97 27.11 -12.90 18.56
CA ILE A 97 25.77 -13.17 18.00
C ILE A 97 24.71 -12.37 18.75
N LEU A 98 24.76 -12.40 20.09
CA LEU A 98 23.79 -11.71 20.94
C LEU A 98 23.90 -10.18 20.82
N LEU A 99 25.12 -9.64 20.76
CA LEU A 99 25.36 -8.22 20.55
C LEU A 99 24.89 -7.77 19.18
N GLU A 100 25.22 -8.50 18.11
CA GLU A 100 24.78 -8.19 16.76
C GLU A 100 23.25 -8.22 16.66
N TYR A 101 22.59 -9.21 17.28
CA TYR A 101 21.12 -9.28 17.31
C TYR A 101 20.50 -8.12 18.11
N TYR A 102 21.05 -7.81 19.27
CA TYR A 102 20.54 -6.73 20.12
C TYR A 102 20.76 -5.34 19.50
N ALA A 103 21.95 -5.07 18.95
CA ALA A 103 22.30 -3.78 18.35
C ALA A 103 21.53 -3.48 17.07
N ASN A 104 21.15 -4.51 16.31
CA ASN A 104 20.36 -4.36 15.08
C ASN A 104 18.84 -4.38 15.34
N THR A 105 18.40 -4.47 16.60
CA THR A 105 16.97 -4.36 16.92
C THR A 105 16.54 -2.90 16.75
N PRO A 106 15.59 -2.60 15.83
CA PRO A 106 15.19 -1.23 15.53
C PRO A 106 14.50 -0.55 16.73
N GLU A 107 14.46 0.79 16.72
CA GLU A 107 13.76 1.59 17.74
C GLU A 107 12.26 1.32 17.81
N ASP A 108 11.66 0.66 16.80
CA ASP A 108 10.30 0.13 16.88
C ASP A 108 10.22 -1.04 17.86
N LYS A 109 10.10 -0.68 19.15
CA LYS A 109 10.02 -1.62 20.27
C LYS A 109 8.80 -2.51 20.25
N ALA A 110 7.74 -2.13 19.52
CA ALA A 110 6.51 -2.91 19.45
C ALA A 110 6.53 -3.92 18.29
N ARG A 111 7.31 -3.66 17.24
CA ARG A 111 7.33 -4.44 15.98
C ARG A 111 5.90 -4.79 15.56
N ASN A 112 5.13 -3.77 15.20
CA ASN A 112 3.73 -3.95 14.83
C ASN A 112 3.60 -4.85 13.58
N HIS A 113 2.44 -5.47 13.37
CA HIS A 113 2.18 -6.26 12.16
C HIS A 113 1.89 -5.41 10.92
N LEU A 114 1.43 -4.17 11.11
CA LEU A 114 0.95 -3.31 10.04
C LEU A 114 1.85 -2.07 9.91
N PRO A 115 2.10 -1.58 8.68
CA PRO A 115 2.81 -0.33 8.46
C PRO A 115 2.11 0.85 9.14
N PRO A 116 2.86 1.90 9.53
CA PRO A 116 2.27 3.14 10.04
C PRO A 116 1.46 3.86 8.95
N THR A 117 0.54 4.74 9.37
CA THR A 117 -0.37 5.50 8.48
C THR A 117 -0.06 6.99 8.45
N ASP A 118 1.17 7.37 8.77
CA ASP A 118 1.67 8.75 8.80
C ASP A 118 2.25 9.21 7.44
N GLY A 119 2.57 8.29 6.53
CA GLY A 119 3.02 8.61 5.18
C GLY A 119 3.35 7.38 4.34
N VAL A 120 3.59 7.58 3.04
CA VAL A 120 4.06 6.50 2.14
C VAL A 120 5.50 6.12 2.49
N ASP A 121 6.38 7.11 2.71
CA ASP A 121 7.80 6.88 2.99
C ASP A 121 8.02 6.03 4.24
N SER A 122 7.32 6.35 5.33
CA SER A 122 7.38 5.60 6.59
C SER A 122 6.80 4.20 6.45
N ALA A 123 5.72 4.04 5.69
CA ALA A 123 5.14 2.73 5.42
C ALA A 123 6.05 1.84 4.56
N ILE A 124 6.77 2.42 3.59
CA ILE A 124 7.79 1.71 2.79
C ILE A 124 9.01 1.35 3.65
N LEU A 125 9.51 2.29 4.46
CA LEU A 125 10.60 2.04 5.41
C LEU A 125 10.26 0.89 6.37
N PHE A 126 9.01 0.83 6.83
CA PHE A 126 8.54 -0.30 7.64
C PHE A 126 8.72 -1.65 6.95
N ILE A 127 8.47 -1.75 5.62
CA ILE A 127 8.63 -3.00 4.87
C ILE A 127 10.11 -3.37 4.75
N ASP A 128 10.97 -2.39 4.50
CA ASP A 128 12.42 -2.60 4.42
C ASP A 128 12.97 -3.06 5.79
N VAL A 129 12.50 -2.48 6.90
CA VAL A 129 12.82 -2.90 8.28
C VAL A 129 12.28 -4.29 8.58
N TRP A 130 11.06 -4.61 8.13
CA TRP A 130 10.47 -5.95 8.29
C TRP A 130 11.34 -7.04 7.65
N GLU A 131 11.86 -6.78 6.46
CA GLU A 131 12.75 -7.71 5.75
C GLU A 131 14.11 -7.83 6.45
N ALA A 132 14.69 -6.71 6.88
CA ALA A 132 15.94 -6.70 7.64
C ALA A 132 15.84 -7.48 8.96
N ASP A 133 14.74 -7.32 9.71
CA ASP A 133 14.48 -8.08 10.94
C ASP A 133 14.44 -9.58 10.67
N ARG A 134 13.81 -9.98 9.55
CA ARG A 134 13.73 -11.39 9.15
C ARG A 134 15.12 -11.97 8.88
N GLN A 135 15.96 -11.24 8.13
CA GLN A 135 17.33 -11.64 7.81
C GLN A 135 18.20 -11.72 9.07
N MET A 136 18.07 -10.75 9.97
CA MET A 136 18.77 -10.75 11.26
C MET A 136 18.42 -11.98 12.10
N LEU A 137 17.13 -12.32 12.21
CA LEU A 137 16.67 -13.52 12.93
C LEU A 137 17.21 -14.81 12.31
N HIS A 138 17.16 -14.91 10.97
CA HIS A 138 17.70 -16.05 10.23
C HIS A 138 19.22 -16.21 10.50
N LYS A 139 19.96 -15.11 10.40
CA LYS A 139 21.40 -15.08 10.68
C LYS A 139 21.71 -15.52 12.11
N ALA A 140 21.01 -14.97 13.11
CA ALA A 140 21.24 -15.32 14.52
C ALA A 140 20.99 -16.81 14.78
N LEU A 141 19.93 -17.39 14.21
CA LEU A 141 19.60 -18.81 14.37
C LEU A 141 20.62 -19.73 13.67
N ASN A 142 21.08 -19.37 12.48
CA ASN A 142 22.11 -20.13 11.78
C ASN A 142 23.47 -20.03 12.49
N ASP A 143 23.83 -18.84 12.98
CA ASP A 143 25.08 -18.64 13.72
C ASP A 143 25.09 -19.41 15.05
N LEU A 144 23.92 -19.68 15.66
CA LEU A 144 23.79 -20.55 16.84
C LEU A 144 23.86 -22.05 16.51
N GLU A 145 23.75 -22.42 15.24
CA GLU A 145 23.80 -23.80 14.77
C GLU A 145 25.23 -24.29 14.40
N VAL A 146 26.24 -23.42 14.54
CA VAL A 146 27.64 -23.77 14.19
C VAL A 146 28.25 -24.82 15.12
N ASP A 147 29.26 -25.52 14.60
CA ASP A 147 29.91 -26.66 15.29
C ASP A 147 30.49 -26.30 16.66
N THR A 148 30.93 -25.06 16.85
CA THR A 148 31.41 -24.56 18.15
C THR A 148 30.39 -24.84 19.26
N PHE A 149 29.11 -24.54 19.04
CA PHE A 149 28.07 -24.76 20.05
C PHE A 149 27.57 -26.19 20.10
N LYS A 150 27.52 -26.89 18.96
CA LYS A 150 27.16 -28.32 18.90
C LYS A 150 28.18 -29.19 19.65
N SER A 151 29.44 -28.75 19.74
CA SER A 151 30.50 -29.50 20.44
C SER A 151 30.45 -29.40 21.97
N LEU A 152 29.61 -28.51 22.53
CA LEU A 152 29.49 -28.27 23.97
C LEU A 152 28.92 -29.50 24.69
N SER A 153 27.81 -30.05 24.19
CA SER A 153 27.19 -31.29 24.70
C SER A 153 26.25 -31.92 23.65
N THR A 154 25.94 -33.21 23.81
CA THR A 154 24.98 -33.92 22.93
C THR A 154 23.58 -33.32 23.01
N ASP A 155 23.15 -32.86 24.19
CA ASP A 155 21.85 -32.19 24.37
C ASP A 155 21.84 -30.83 23.65
N ALA A 156 22.89 -30.02 23.81
CA ALA A 156 23.02 -28.75 23.12
C ALA A 156 23.00 -28.94 21.60
N ALA A 157 23.74 -29.93 21.07
CA ALA A 157 23.72 -30.26 19.65
C ALA A 157 22.31 -30.58 19.13
N SER A 158 21.57 -31.41 19.85
CA SER A 158 20.21 -31.81 19.47
C SER A 158 19.24 -30.62 19.48
N ARG A 159 19.30 -29.78 20.51
CA ARG A 159 18.39 -28.64 20.67
C ARG A 159 18.70 -27.48 19.71
N LEU A 160 19.98 -27.21 19.45
CA LEU A 160 20.42 -26.18 18.52
C LEU A 160 20.12 -26.55 17.06
N ALA A 161 20.10 -27.84 16.73
CA ALA A 161 19.77 -28.36 15.39
C ALA A 161 18.26 -28.49 15.13
N GLN A 162 17.39 -28.16 16.08
CA GLN A 162 15.94 -28.22 15.86
C GLN A 162 15.52 -27.30 14.71
N ASP A 163 14.50 -27.67 13.96
CA ASP A 163 13.98 -26.82 12.88
C ASP A 163 13.17 -25.66 13.46
N TYR A 164 13.54 -24.41 13.15
CA TYR A 164 12.79 -23.22 13.57
C TYR A 164 11.73 -22.79 12.56
N ARG A 165 11.68 -23.38 11.35
CA ARG A 165 10.67 -23.04 10.33
C ARG A 165 9.23 -23.11 10.83
N PRO A 166 8.82 -24.03 11.74
CA PRO A 166 7.47 -23.99 12.31
C PRO A 166 7.18 -22.70 13.10
N SER A 167 8.16 -22.18 13.85
CA SER A 167 8.03 -20.89 14.55
C SER A 167 7.89 -19.75 13.55
N ARG A 168 8.71 -19.77 12.49
CA ARG A 168 8.64 -18.78 11.41
C ARG A 168 7.29 -18.81 10.69
N ASN A 169 6.78 -19.97 10.33
CA ASN A 169 5.48 -20.13 9.68
C ASN A 169 4.33 -19.61 10.54
N THR A 170 4.46 -19.71 11.87
CA THR A 170 3.49 -19.17 12.82
C THR A 170 3.50 -17.63 12.80
N ASP A 171 4.69 -17.02 12.83
CA ASP A 171 4.83 -15.55 12.73
C ASP A 171 4.31 -15.03 11.38
N ASP A 172 4.64 -15.70 10.27
CA ASP A 172 4.17 -15.37 8.92
C ASP A 172 2.64 -15.46 8.82
N SER A 173 2.04 -16.52 9.38
CA SER A 173 0.58 -16.68 9.43
C SER A 173 -0.09 -15.59 10.26
N ASN A 174 0.54 -15.15 11.36
CA ASN A 174 0.01 -14.06 12.19
C ASN A 174 0.06 -12.71 11.45
N ALA A 175 1.14 -12.42 10.73
CA ALA A 175 1.25 -11.22 9.89
C ALA A 175 0.19 -11.20 8.77
N LEU A 176 0.03 -12.30 8.04
CA LEU A 176 -1.00 -12.43 7.00
C LEU A 176 -2.43 -12.33 7.58
N ARG A 177 -2.66 -12.88 8.77
CA ARG A 177 -3.96 -12.74 9.46
C ARG A 177 -4.26 -11.28 9.81
N ALA A 178 -3.28 -10.54 10.33
CA ALA A 178 -3.44 -9.12 10.64
C ALA A 178 -3.77 -8.31 9.38
N LEU A 179 -3.04 -8.54 8.28
CA LEU A 179 -3.29 -7.90 6.98
C LEU A 179 -4.67 -8.26 6.42
N ASN A 180 -5.06 -9.53 6.45
CA ASN A 180 -6.37 -9.97 5.98
C ASN A 180 -7.51 -9.33 6.81
N ASN A 181 -7.37 -9.28 8.13
CA ASN A 181 -8.34 -8.63 9.01
C ASN A 181 -8.49 -7.13 8.66
N PHE A 182 -7.39 -6.45 8.37
CA PHE A 182 -7.41 -5.07 7.90
C PHE A 182 -8.15 -4.95 6.56
N PHE A 183 -7.82 -5.74 5.54
CA PHE A 183 -8.48 -5.65 4.22
C PHE A 183 -9.97 -6.00 4.27
N VAL A 184 -10.38 -6.92 5.15
CA VAL A 184 -11.79 -7.28 5.37
C VAL A 184 -12.55 -6.16 6.07
N SER A 185 -11.95 -5.52 7.07
CA SER A 185 -12.58 -4.43 7.85
C SER A 185 -12.53 -3.06 7.16
N ASN A 186 -11.65 -2.88 6.17
CA ASN A 186 -11.52 -1.63 5.43
C ASN A 186 -12.79 -1.32 4.62
N LYS A 187 -13.34 -0.11 4.84
CA LYS A 187 -14.63 0.33 4.31
C LYS A 187 -14.59 0.90 2.88
N LEU A 188 -13.41 1.02 2.27
CA LEU A 188 -13.31 1.52 0.90
C LEU A 188 -14.01 0.58 -0.08
N THR A 189 -14.67 1.20 -1.06
CA THR A 189 -15.44 0.59 -2.14
C THR A 189 -14.91 1.08 -3.49
N ASP A 190 -15.32 0.45 -4.59
CA ASP A 190 -14.96 0.89 -5.95
C ASP A 190 -15.38 2.34 -6.27
N ARG A 191 -16.28 2.94 -5.49
CA ARG A 191 -16.67 4.36 -5.63
C ARG A 191 -15.65 5.31 -5.02
N ASP A 192 -14.81 4.83 -4.13
CA ASP A 192 -13.81 5.62 -3.42
C ASP A 192 -12.50 5.74 -4.20
N ILE A 193 -12.38 5.08 -5.36
CA ILE A 193 -11.20 5.08 -6.22
C ILE A 193 -11.56 5.58 -7.63
N VAL A 194 -10.60 6.17 -8.33
CA VAL A 194 -10.76 6.60 -9.72
C VAL A 194 -10.73 5.34 -10.59
N ASN A 195 -11.91 4.90 -11.01
CA ASN A 195 -12.08 3.70 -11.82
C ASN A 195 -12.34 4.05 -13.28
N PRO A 196 -11.65 3.42 -14.26
CA PRO A 196 -12.08 3.42 -15.64
C PRO A 196 -13.49 2.83 -15.76
N ARG A 197 -14.29 3.34 -16.71
CA ARG A 197 -15.68 2.93 -16.89
C ARG A 197 -15.79 1.40 -17.04
N GLY A 198 -16.54 0.77 -16.15
CA GLY A 198 -16.79 -0.68 -16.16
C GLY A 198 -15.77 -1.56 -15.43
N LYS A 199 -14.67 -1.00 -14.90
CA LYS A 199 -13.72 -1.75 -14.05
C LYS A 199 -14.11 -1.68 -12.57
N ARG A 200 -13.69 -2.70 -11.81
CA ARG A 200 -13.87 -2.82 -10.35
C ARG A 200 -12.53 -3.11 -9.67
N LEU A 201 -11.56 -2.21 -9.85
CA LEU A 201 -10.16 -2.46 -9.48
C LEU A 201 -10.01 -2.77 -7.99
N LEU A 202 -10.72 -2.05 -7.10
CA LEU A 202 -10.63 -2.28 -5.66
C LEU A 202 -11.19 -3.65 -5.27
N THR A 203 -12.33 -4.03 -5.85
CA THR A 203 -12.91 -5.36 -5.62
C THR A 203 -11.98 -6.47 -6.11
N ASN A 204 -11.37 -6.29 -7.28
CA ASN A 204 -10.43 -7.25 -7.85
C ASN A 204 -9.19 -7.40 -6.95
N VAL A 205 -8.58 -6.29 -6.52
CA VAL A 205 -7.45 -6.29 -5.59
C VAL A 205 -7.80 -6.97 -4.27
N LYS A 206 -8.94 -6.62 -3.63
CA LYS A 206 -9.39 -7.28 -2.38
C LYS A 206 -9.58 -8.78 -2.56
N THR A 207 -10.10 -9.20 -3.71
CA THR A 207 -10.32 -10.62 -4.03
C THR A 207 -9.00 -11.34 -4.26
N GLY A 208 -8.10 -10.74 -5.03
CA GLY A 208 -6.75 -11.26 -5.29
C GLY A 208 -5.93 -11.40 -4.01
N LEU A 209 -5.93 -10.39 -3.14
CA LEU A 209 -5.23 -10.42 -1.86
C LEU A 209 -5.75 -11.57 -0.97
N ARG A 210 -7.07 -11.77 -0.89
CA ARG A 210 -7.65 -12.90 -0.13
C ARG A 210 -7.27 -14.25 -0.73
N ALA A 211 -7.27 -14.37 -2.06
CA ALA A 211 -6.88 -15.60 -2.74
C ALA A 211 -5.39 -15.92 -2.49
N MET A 212 -4.51 -14.92 -2.65
CA MET A 212 -3.07 -14.99 -2.42
C MET A 212 -2.74 -15.38 -0.97
N MET A 213 -3.30 -14.69 0.02
CA MET A 213 -3.04 -15.01 1.43
C MET A 213 -3.67 -16.37 1.82
N GLY A 214 -4.84 -16.69 1.27
CA GLY A 214 -5.53 -17.95 1.53
C GLY A 214 -4.85 -19.17 0.91
N SER A 215 -4.13 -19.04 -0.20
CA SER A 215 -3.37 -20.15 -0.81
C SER A 215 -2.17 -20.51 0.06
N VAL A 216 -1.36 -19.52 0.46
CA VAL A 216 -0.14 -19.76 1.26
C VAL A 216 -0.43 -20.16 2.71
N THR A 217 -1.57 -19.76 3.27
CA THR A 217 -1.96 -20.19 4.62
C THR A 217 -2.38 -21.67 4.63
N ARG A 218 -2.98 -22.18 3.53
CA ARG A 218 -3.40 -23.58 3.42
C ARG A 218 -2.25 -24.52 3.05
N SER A 219 -1.34 -24.04 2.22
CA SER A 219 -0.14 -24.78 1.80
C SER A 219 1.05 -23.83 1.84
N PRO A 220 1.76 -23.72 2.98
CA PRO A 220 2.93 -22.87 3.11
C PRO A 220 3.97 -23.17 2.01
N PRO A 221 4.32 -22.20 1.16
CA PRO A 221 5.31 -22.39 0.11
C PRO A 221 6.72 -22.35 0.69
N VAL A 222 7.73 -22.45 -0.20
CA VAL A 222 9.12 -22.19 0.17
C VAL A 222 9.30 -20.74 0.67
N GLU A 223 10.32 -20.52 1.49
CA GLU A 223 10.51 -19.27 2.24
C GLU A 223 10.48 -18.01 1.35
N ASN A 224 11.20 -18.02 0.22
CA ASN A 224 11.26 -16.85 -0.67
C ASN A 224 9.87 -16.46 -1.22
N THR A 225 9.02 -17.43 -1.52
CA THR A 225 7.64 -17.19 -1.96
C THR A 225 6.80 -16.58 -0.84
N MET A 226 6.96 -17.06 0.40
CA MET A 226 6.26 -16.49 1.56
C MET A 226 6.67 -15.04 1.80
N VAL A 227 7.97 -14.74 1.70
CA VAL A 227 8.49 -13.37 1.83
C VAL A 227 7.86 -12.44 0.80
N LEU A 228 7.84 -12.84 -0.47
CA LEU A 228 7.24 -12.04 -1.53
C LEU A 228 5.73 -11.80 -1.31
N VAL A 229 4.99 -12.81 -0.85
CA VAL A 229 3.56 -12.69 -0.56
C VAL A 229 3.30 -11.70 0.57
N ILE A 230 4.07 -11.76 1.66
CA ILE A 230 3.97 -10.79 2.76
C ILE A 230 4.35 -9.38 2.29
N LYS A 231 5.46 -9.22 1.56
CA LYS A 231 5.86 -7.92 0.98
C LYS A 231 4.79 -7.33 0.08
N THR A 232 4.13 -8.17 -0.72
CA THR A 232 3.05 -7.77 -1.63
C THR A 232 1.80 -7.34 -0.87
N ALA A 233 1.43 -8.07 0.18
CA ALA A 233 0.32 -7.69 1.04
C ALA A 233 0.62 -6.40 1.84
N LEU A 234 1.85 -6.23 2.34
CA LEU A 234 2.30 -5.03 3.04
C LEU A 234 2.34 -3.79 2.13
N ILE A 235 2.84 -3.89 0.90
CA ILE A 235 2.86 -2.74 -0.02
C ILE A 235 1.45 -2.38 -0.49
N SER A 236 0.59 -3.40 -0.67
CA SER A 236 -0.82 -3.20 -1.02
C SER A 236 -1.61 -2.58 0.14
N TYR A 237 -1.18 -2.72 1.39
CA TYR A 237 -1.82 -2.07 2.54
C TYR A 237 -1.79 -0.53 2.43
N ILE A 238 -0.72 0.03 1.84
CA ILE A 238 -0.42 1.46 1.86
C ILE A 238 -1.57 2.31 1.26
N PRO A 239 -2.04 2.07 0.01
CA PRO A 239 -3.17 2.83 -0.53
C PRO A 239 -4.45 2.71 0.31
N PHE A 240 -4.78 1.51 0.80
CA PHE A 240 -6.00 1.31 1.60
C PHE A 240 -5.97 2.07 2.93
N ALA A 241 -4.82 2.07 3.60
CA ALA A 241 -4.66 2.67 4.91
C ALA A 241 -4.58 4.19 4.81
N LEU A 242 -3.75 4.73 3.91
CA LEU A 242 -3.54 6.16 3.80
C LEU A 242 -4.75 6.88 3.18
N VAL A 243 -5.49 6.27 2.26
CA VAL A 243 -6.75 6.86 1.75
C VAL A 243 -7.79 6.99 2.86
N ALA A 244 -7.85 6.03 3.78
CA ALA A 244 -8.79 6.01 4.89
C ALA A 244 -8.34 6.84 6.11
N ALA A 245 -7.04 7.11 6.26
CA ALA A 245 -6.49 7.83 7.40
C ALA A 245 -6.88 9.31 7.40
N SER A 246 -7.21 9.85 8.57
CA SER A 246 -7.59 11.26 8.73
C SER A 246 -6.40 12.22 8.50
N GLY A 247 -5.18 11.79 8.85
CA GLY A 247 -3.96 12.59 8.77
C GLY A 247 -3.34 12.71 7.38
N THR A 248 -3.74 11.88 6.42
CA THR A 248 -3.19 11.93 5.04
C THR A 248 -3.70 13.18 4.31
N SER A 249 -2.78 13.91 3.66
CA SER A 249 -3.14 15.10 2.89
C SER A 249 -4.09 14.79 1.72
N PRO A 250 -4.92 15.76 1.29
CA PRO A 250 -5.83 15.58 0.16
C PRO A 250 -5.12 15.10 -1.12
N ASP A 251 -3.98 15.73 -1.48
CA ASP A 251 -3.20 15.39 -2.67
C ASP A 251 -2.74 13.92 -2.65
N TRP A 252 -2.28 13.44 -1.50
CA TRP A 252 -1.89 12.04 -1.34
C TRP A 252 -3.08 11.10 -1.42
N LYS A 253 -4.22 11.45 -0.84
CA LYS A 253 -5.45 10.64 -0.95
C LYS A 253 -5.88 10.51 -2.39
N GLU A 254 -5.84 11.61 -3.14
CA GLU A 254 -6.22 11.61 -4.55
C GLU A 254 -5.23 10.80 -5.40
N TYR A 255 -3.93 11.01 -5.20
CA TYR A 255 -2.91 10.23 -5.89
C TYR A 255 -3.07 8.73 -5.63
N LEU A 256 -3.26 8.33 -4.38
CA LEU A 256 -3.45 6.92 -4.00
C LEU A 256 -4.79 6.34 -4.46
N ARG A 257 -5.77 7.18 -4.83
CA ARG A 257 -7.04 6.77 -5.47
C ARG A 257 -6.92 6.64 -6.99
N SER A 258 -5.83 7.11 -7.59
CA SER A 258 -5.68 7.15 -9.05
C SER A 258 -5.63 5.76 -9.68
N THR A 259 -6.19 5.64 -10.90
CA THR A 259 -6.19 4.38 -11.68
C THR A 259 -4.82 3.68 -11.73
N PRO A 260 -3.68 4.36 -12.01
CA PRO A 260 -2.39 3.69 -12.14
C PRO A 260 -1.96 2.92 -10.88
N ILE A 261 -2.26 3.43 -9.69
CA ILE A 261 -1.95 2.76 -8.42
C ILE A 261 -2.71 1.44 -8.32
N TRP A 262 -4.00 1.46 -8.63
CA TRP A 262 -4.87 0.29 -8.48
C TRP A 262 -4.65 -0.75 -9.58
N GLU A 263 -4.33 -0.34 -10.81
CA GLU A 263 -3.96 -1.25 -11.89
C GLU A 263 -2.61 -1.94 -11.63
N ALA A 264 -1.59 -1.19 -11.18
CA ALA A 264 -0.29 -1.76 -10.82
C ALA A 264 -0.42 -2.75 -9.65
N MET A 265 -1.22 -2.41 -8.64
CA MET A 265 -1.50 -3.27 -7.50
C MET A 265 -2.28 -4.53 -7.90
N GLU A 266 -3.31 -4.41 -8.76
CA GLU A 266 -4.06 -5.56 -9.28
C GLU A 266 -3.17 -6.52 -10.05
N SER A 267 -2.30 -5.99 -10.93
CA SER A 267 -1.33 -6.76 -11.70
C SER A 267 -0.39 -7.55 -10.77
N LEU A 268 0.28 -6.84 -9.86
CA LEU A 268 1.24 -7.44 -8.93
C LEU A 268 0.59 -8.53 -8.06
N VAL A 269 -0.56 -8.23 -7.45
CA VAL A 269 -1.29 -9.20 -6.61
C VAL A 269 -1.68 -10.43 -7.42
N THR A 270 -2.15 -10.26 -8.66
CA THR A 270 -2.54 -11.38 -9.52
C THR A 270 -1.34 -12.26 -9.88
N HIS A 271 -0.23 -11.65 -10.27
CA HIS A 271 0.99 -12.39 -10.64
C HIS A 271 1.61 -13.12 -9.45
N VAL A 272 1.67 -12.50 -8.27
CA VAL A 272 2.17 -13.14 -7.05
C VAL A 272 1.23 -14.27 -6.59
N GLU A 273 -0.09 -14.10 -6.75
CA GLU A 273 -1.07 -15.15 -6.46
C GLU A 273 -0.87 -16.38 -7.36
N LEU A 274 -0.66 -16.18 -8.66
CA LEU A 274 -0.38 -17.25 -9.61
C LEU A 274 0.93 -17.97 -9.28
N PHE A 275 1.98 -17.23 -8.91
CA PHE A 275 3.27 -17.78 -8.50
C PHE A 275 3.19 -18.57 -7.18
N ALA A 276 2.37 -18.13 -6.24
CA ALA A 276 2.23 -18.76 -4.93
C ALA A 276 1.34 -20.02 -4.92
N ARG A 277 0.61 -20.32 -6.00
CA ARG A 277 -0.25 -21.51 -6.11
C ARG A 277 0.56 -22.79 -6.21
N SER A 278 0.10 -23.84 -5.51
CA SER A 278 0.63 -25.20 -5.63
C SER A 278 -0.52 -26.20 -5.92
N PRO A 279 -0.45 -26.98 -7.02
CA PRO A 279 0.57 -26.91 -8.06
C PRO A 279 0.45 -25.63 -8.90
N ALA A 280 1.57 -25.18 -9.46
CA ALA A 280 1.59 -24.01 -10.33
C ALA A 280 0.69 -24.25 -11.56
N PRO A 281 -0.13 -23.27 -11.98
CA PRO A 281 -0.98 -23.42 -13.15
C PRO A 281 -0.15 -23.60 -14.43
N GLN A 282 -0.67 -24.39 -15.38
CA GLN A 282 -0.06 -24.55 -16.70
C GLN A 282 -0.20 -23.23 -17.47
N GLY A 283 0.91 -22.55 -17.72
CA GLY A 283 0.93 -21.25 -18.37
C GLY A 283 2.22 -20.47 -18.08
N GLN A 284 2.27 -19.21 -18.50
CA GLN A 284 3.38 -18.31 -18.28
C GLN A 284 3.30 -17.75 -16.84
N VAL A 285 3.79 -18.51 -15.86
CA VAL A 285 3.94 -18.04 -14.48
C VAL A 285 5.18 -17.14 -14.41
N PRO A 286 5.07 -15.90 -13.89
CA PRO A 286 6.22 -15.02 -13.74
C PRO A 286 7.30 -15.64 -12.84
N SER A 287 8.56 -15.43 -13.20
CA SER A 287 9.70 -15.79 -12.37
C SER A 287 9.80 -14.88 -11.14
N LEU A 288 10.52 -15.35 -10.12
CA LEU A 288 10.75 -14.57 -8.89
C LEU A 288 11.37 -13.19 -9.21
N SER A 289 12.34 -13.13 -10.13
CA SER A 289 13.00 -11.88 -10.52
C SER A 289 12.05 -10.91 -11.24
N GLU A 290 11.13 -11.42 -12.08
CA GLU A 290 10.11 -10.59 -12.72
C GLU A 290 9.15 -9.99 -11.68
N LEU A 291 8.75 -10.78 -10.68
CA LEU A 291 7.87 -10.32 -9.60
C LEU A 291 8.56 -9.31 -8.67
N GLU A 292 9.84 -9.52 -8.36
CA GLU A 292 10.65 -8.54 -7.61
C GLU A 292 10.75 -7.22 -8.38
N GLN A 293 10.96 -7.28 -9.69
CA GLN A 293 10.99 -6.08 -10.53
C GLN A 293 9.63 -5.38 -10.59
N GLU A 294 8.53 -6.12 -10.66
CA GLU A 294 7.17 -5.57 -10.62
C GLU A 294 6.87 -4.92 -9.25
N TRP A 295 7.30 -5.56 -8.17
CA TRP A 295 7.20 -5.02 -6.81
C TRP A 295 7.98 -3.71 -6.67
N GLU A 296 9.22 -3.65 -7.16
CA GLU A 296 10.03 -2.43 -7.18
C GLU A 296 9.42 -1.32 -8.02
N ASN A 297 8.79 -1.67 -9.15
CA ASN A 297 8.08 -0.70 -9.98
C ASN A 297 6.87 -0.13 -9.23
N PHE A 298 6.13 -0.95 -8.50
CA PHE A 298 5.02 -0.50 -7.68
C PHE A 298 5.49 0.35 -6.49
N LYS A 299 6.59 0.00 -5.83
CA LYS A 299 7.25 0.83 -4.79
C LYS A 299 7.61 2.21 -5.34
N LYS A 300 8.27 2.27 -6.50
CA LYS A 300 8.61 3.54 -7.17
C LYS A 300 7.38 4.36 -7.53
N LEU A 301 6.31 3.69 -7.96
CA LEU A 301 5.05 4.35 -8.26
C LEU A 301 4.46 4.96 -6.98
N LEU A 302 4.37 4.23 -5.87
CA LEU A 302 3.85 4.78 -4.60
C LEU A 302 4.69 5.96 -4.07
N LEU A 303 6.02 5.90 -4.21
CA LEU A 303 6.93 6.97 -3.82
C LEU A 303 6.92 8.18 -4.77
N ARG A 304 6.31 8.04 -5.94
CA ARG A 304 6.19 9.13 -6.90
C ARG A 304 5.15 10.10 -6.34
N ARG A 305 5.60 11.30 -5.97
CA ARG A 305 4.70 12.38 -5.57
C ARG A 305 3.72 12.68 -6.71
N ALA A 306 2.53 13.17 -6.35
CA ALA A 306 1.44 13.63 -7.22
C ALA A 306 1.79 14.81 -8.16
N ASP A 307 3.03 14.90 -8.63
CA ASP A 307 3.46 15.88 -9.64
C ASP A 307 3.02 15.45 -11.07
N GLU A 308 2.37 14.28 -11.21
CA GLU A 308 1.67 13.91 -12.46
C GLU A 308 0.35 14.67 -12.58
N ILE A 309 0.43 15.75 -13.35
CA ILE A 309 -0.69 16.50 -13.88
C ILE A 309 -1.66 15.51 -14.57
N ILE A 310 -2.90 15.40 -14.07
CA ILE A 310 -3.96 14.62 -14.74
C ILE A 310 -4.04 15.09 -16.20
N ASP A 311 -3.73 14.22 -17.15
CA ASP A 311 -3.82 14.57 -18.57
C ASP A 311 -5.29 14.69 -19.00
N LEU A 312 -5.63 15.84 -19.58
CA LEU A 312 -6.96 16.19 -20.10
C LEU A 312 -6.97 16.32 -21.63
N THR A 313 -5.86 15.94 -22.28
CA THR A 313 -5.66 16.10 -23.72
C THR A 313 -6.72 15.35 -24.52
N GLU A 314 -7.09 14.13 -24.10
CA GLU A 314 -8.11 13.33 -24.79
C GLU A 314 -9.48 14.03 -24.77
N GLU A 315 -9.94 14.45 -23.59
CA GLU A 315 -11.21 15.17 -23.44
C GLU A 315 -11.21 16.49 -24.21
N MET A 316 -10.10 17.23 -24.18
CA MET A 316 -9.98 18.51 -24.91
C MET A 316 -10.08 18.29 -26.43
N VAL A 317 -9.41 17.26 -26.95
CA VAL A 317 -9.49 16.90 -28.37
C VAL A 317 -10.92 16.51 -28.76
N LEU A 318 -11.65 15.79 -27.90
CA LEU A 318 -13.04 15.44 -28.15
C LEU A 318 -13.95 16.67 -28.19
N LEU A 319 -13.82 17.58 -27.21
CA LEU A 319 -14.57 18.85 -27.19
C LEU A 319 -14.33 19.67 -28.47
N LEU A 320 -13.06 19.82 -28.87
CA LEU A 320 -12.69 20.54 -30.10
C LEU A 320 -13.30 19.90 -31.35
N LYS A 321 -13.29 18.57 -31.45
CA LYS A 321 -13.93 17.83 -32.55
C LYS A 321 -15.46 18.01 -32.58
N LEU A 322 -16.11 18.07 -31.41
CA LEU A 322 -17.55 18.28 -31.31
C LEU A 322 -17.98 19.68 -31.75
N ALA A 323 -17.19 20.72 -31.44
CA ALA A 323 -17.48 22.08 -31.85
C ALA A 323 -17.79 22.21 -33.35
N ALA A 324 -17.01 21.52 -34.19
CA ALA A 324 -17.17 21.53 -35.65
C ALA A 324 -18.44 20.84 -36.14
N GLN A 325 -19.07 20.00 -35.31
CA GLN A 325 -20.24 19.20 -35.68
C GLN A 325 -21.57 19.81 -35.20
N ILE A 326 -21.51 20.76 -34.26
CA ILE A 326 -22.70 21.42 -33.71
C ILE A 326 -23.15 22.55 -34.64
N ARG A 327 -24.42 22.53 -35.01
CA ARG A 327 -25.04 23.54 -35.87
C ARG A 327 -25.57 24.72 -35.05
N ARG A 328 -25.74 25.88 -35.70
CA ARG A 328 -26.50 27.00 -35.12
C ARG A 328 -27.96 26.59 -34.87
N PRO A 329 -28.63 27.15 -33.84
CA PRO A 329 -28.19 28.22 -32.93
C PRO A 329 -27.48 27.73 -31.65
N LEU A 330 -26.85 26.55 -31.65
CA LEU A 330 -26.13 26.03 -30.47
C LEU A 330 -24.60 26.15 -30.60
N HIS A 331 -24.09 26.51 -31.78
CA HIS A 331 -22.67 26.47 -32.10
C HIS A 331 -21.84 27.49 -31.31
N GLY A 332 -22.17 28.78 -31.38
CA GLY A 332 -21.40 29.85 -30.75
C GLY A 332 -21.30 29.68 -29.24
N ARG A 333 -22.44 29.40 -28.59
CA ARG A 333 -22.48 29.15 -27.14
C ARG A 333 -21.67 27.91 -26.73
N SER A 334 -21.70 26.84 -27.54
CA SER A 334 -20.87 25.64 -27.32
C SER A 334 -19.38 25.93 -27.43
N VAL A 335 -18.96 26.72 -28.43
CA VAL A 335 -17.56 27.13 -28.61
C VAL A 335 -17.07 27.93 -27.40
N GLN A 336 -17.89 28.78 -26.80
CA GLN A 336 -17.49 29.53 -25.61
C GLN A 336 -17.26 28.64 -24.40
N LEU A 337 -18.12 27.63 -24.16
CA LEU A 337 -17.89 26.65 -23.10
C LEU A 337 -16.56 25.91 -23.30
N ILE A 338 -16.25 25.51 -24.54
CA ILE A 338 -15.01 24.82 -24.87
C ILE A 338 -13.79 25.73 -24.63
N ARG A 339 -13.89 27.02 -24.96
CA ARG A 339 -12.83 28.00 -24.65
C ARG A 339 -12.62 28.17 -23.16
N MET A 340 -13.69 28.13 -22.35
CA MET A 340 -13.58 28.14 -20.90
C MET A 340 -12.86 26.89 -20.39
N PHE A 341 -13.22 25.69 -20.87
CA PHE A 341 -12.49 24.46 -20.53
C PHE A 341 -11.01 24.54 -20.91
N PHE A 342 -10.70 25.04 -22.10
CA PHE A 342 -9.32 25.23 -22.54
C PHE A 342 -8.54 26.17 -21.61
N PHE A 343 -9.15 27.29 -21.24
CA PHE A 343 -8.56 28.23 -20.30
C PHE A 343 -8.32 27.62 -18.91
N LEU A 344 -9.27 26.85 -18.39
CA LEU A 344 -9.15 26.15 -17.12
C LEU A 344 -8.07 25.05 -17.15
N ASP A 345 -7.98 24.30 -18.24
CA ASP A 345 -6.93 23.29 -18.42
C ASP A 345 -5.55 23.95 -18.48
N ASP A 346 -5.38 25.02 -19.26
CA ASP A 346 -4.12 25.76 -19.37
C ASP A 346 -3.70 26.35 -18.01
N HIS A 347 -4.63 27.00 -17.31
CA HIS A 347 -4.36 27.57 -15.98
C HIS A 347 -3.95 26.51 -14.95
N SER A 348 -4.60 25.34 -14.97
CA SER A 348 -4.31 24.25 -14.04
C SER A 348 -3.07 23.43 -14.40
N ARG A 349 -2.37 23.73 -15.50
CA ARG A 349 -1.04 23.17 -15.81
C ARG A 349 0.09 23.91 -15.10
N ASP A 350 -0.12 25.14 -14.64
CA ASP A 350 0.89 25.88 -13.87
C ASP A 350 1.13 25.18 -12.52
N LYS A 351 2.40 24.92 -12.17
CA LYS A 351 2.81 24.28 -10.91
C LYS A 351 2.29 24.97 -9.65
N LYS A 352 1.88 26.24 -9.73
CA LYS A 352 1.29 26.96 -8.59
C LYS A 352 -0.20 26.65 -8.40
N ASN A 353 -0.85 26.16 -9.45
CA ASN A 353 -2.30 25.98 -9.53
C ASN A 353 -2.70 24.53 -9.90
N ASN A 354 -1.72 23.62 -10.01
CA ASN A 354 -1.89 22.24 -10.49
C ASN A 354 -2.42 21.28 -9.41
N ALA A 355 -3.30 21.75 -8.53
CA ALA A 355 -3.94 20.87 -7.55
C ALA A 355 -4.68 19.76 -8.30
N THR A 356 -4.36 18.51 -7.96
CA THR A 356 -4.90 17.32 -8.62
C THR A 356 -6.43 17.34 -8.61
N SER A 357 -7.03 17.79 -7.49
CA SER A 357 -8.48 17.84 -7.29
C SER A 357 -9.17 18.76 -8.29
N HIS A 358 -8.57 19.91 -8.56
CA HIS A 358 -9.08 20.86 -9.56
C HIS A 358 -9.07 20.24 -10.95
N ARG A 359 -8.01 19.49 -11.30
CA ARG A 359 -7.92 18.82 -12.60
C ARG A 359 -8.89 17.65 -12.71
N ASN A 360 -9.15 16.93 -11.62
CA ASN A 360 -10.15 15.87 -11.59
C ASN A 360 -11.57 16.42 -11.76
N ASP A 361 -11.92 17.48 -11.01
CA ASP A 361 -13.23 18.14 -11.13
C ASP A 361 -13.42 18.72 -12.54
N LEU A 362 -12.36 19.28 -13.13
CA LEU A 362 -12.36 19.71 -14.52
C LEU A 362 -12.59 18.55 -15.50
N LYS A 363 -11.93 17.40 -15.32
CA LYS A 363 -12.13 16.19 -16.15
C LYS A 363 -13.58 15.71 -16.11
N VAL A 364 -14.18 15.68 -14.91
CA VAL A 364 -15.59 15.29 -14.73
C VAL A 364 -16.50 16.27 -15.48
N ALA A 365 -16.29 17.58 -15.31
CA ALA A 365 -17.07 18.58 -16.02
C ALA A 365 -16.91 18.54 -17.54
N MET A 366 -15.71 18.23 -18.06
CA MET A 366 -15.47 18.04 -19.49
C MET A 366 -16.24 16.84 -20.03
N ASN A 367 -16.24 15.71 -19.31
CA ASN A 367 -16.99 14.52 -19.72
C ASN A 367 -18.50 14.76 -19.74
N ASP A 368 -19.06 15.37 -18.70
CA ASP A 368 -20.47 15.79 -18.67
C ASP A 368 -20.83 16.73 -19.84
N SER A 369 -19.89 17.59 -20.21
CA SER A 369 -20.05 18.54 -21.32
C SER A 369 -19.95 17.86 -22.68
N ILE A 370 -19.10 16.85 -22.83
CA ILE A 370 -19.03 16.02 -24.05
C ILE A 370 -20.39 15.35 -24.30
N ASP A 371 -21.03 14.80 -23.26
CA ASP A 371 -22.36 14.21 -23.37
C ASP A 371 -23.42 15.24 -23.78
N THR A 372 -23.39 16.42 -23.16
CA THR A 372 -24.30 17.53 -23.49
C THR A 372 -24.11 18.04 -24.92
N LEU A 373 -22.86 18.18 -25.36
CA LEU A 373 -22.51 18.63 -26.70
C LEU A 373 -22.83 17.60 -27.78
N ASN A 374 -22.74 16.30 -27.49
CA ASN A 374 -23.23 15.25 -28.38
C ASN A 374 -24.75 15.32 -28.56
N GLN A 375 -25.51 15.57 -27.48
CA GLN A 375 -26.95 15.78 -27.58
C GLN A 375 -27.29 17.02 -28.42
N ALA A 376 -26.55 18.13 -28.23
CA ALA A 376 -26.69 19.33 -29.03
C ALA A 376 -26.38 19.11 -30.52
N LYS A 377 -25.34 18.31 -30.82
CA LYS A 377 -24.99 17.91 -32.19
C LYS A 377 -26.13 17.17 -32.88
N ASP A 378 -26.76 16.24 -32.19
CA ASP A 378 -27.76 15.34 -32.76
C ASP A 378 -29.17 15.97 -32.82
N ALA A 379 -29.44 16.97 -31.98
CA ALA A 379 -30.73 17.67 -31.92
C ALA A 379 -31.05 18.44 -33.20
N ILE A 380 -30.05 19.05 -33.86
CA ILE A 380 -30.28 19.89 -35.04
C ILE A 380 -29.70 19.21 -36.28
N LYS A 381 -30.55 18.50 -37.01
CA LYS A 381 -30.19 17.87 -38.29
C LYS A 381 -30.32 18.82 -39.49
N ASP A 382 -31.29 19.72 -39.45
CA ASP A 382 -31.55 20.70 -40.51
C ASP A 382 -31.87 22.07 -39.88
N VAL A 383 -30.96 23.03 -40.06
CA VAL A 383 -31.08 24.38 -39.49
C VAL A 383 -32.30 25.15 -40.05
N LYS A 384 -32.85 24.75 -41.20
CA LYS A 384 -34.03 25.41 -41.77
C LYS A 384 -35.32 25.05 -41.04
N LYS A 385 -35.34 23.90 -40.35
CA LYS A 385 -36.54 23.36 -39.70
C LYS A 385 -36.66 23.73 -38.23
N ILE A 386 -35.56 24.12 -37.59
CA ILE A 386 -35.53 24.45 -36.16
C ILE A 386 -36.09 25.86 -35.89
N ALA A 387 -36.96 25.99 -34.90
CA ALA A 387 -37.41 27.24 -34.31
C ALA A 387 -36.90 27.38 -32.87
N LEU A 388 -36.75 28.62 -32.39
CA LEU A 388 -36.32 28.87 -31.01
C LEU A 388 -37.36 28.44 -29.97
N SER A 389 -38.62 28.25 -30.37
CA SER A 389 -39.67 27.69 -29.51
C SER A 389 -39.66 26.17 -29.45
N ASP A 390 -38.85 25.49 -30.29
CA ASP A 390 -38.86 24.02 -30.35
C ASP A 390 -38.37 23.44 -29.01
N THR A 391 -39.09 22.43 -28.53
CA THR A 391 -38.77 21.73 -27.28
C THR A 391 -37.34 21.19 -27.27
N ASP A 392 -36.88 20.66 -28.42
CA ASP A 392 -35.52 20.14 -28.54
C ASP A 392 -34.49 21.26 -28.40
N TYR A 393 -34.70 22.42 -29.02
CA TYR A 393 -33.81 23.56 -28.87
C TYR A 393 -33.78 24.05 -27.41
N GLN A 394 -34.93 24.22 -26.77
CA GLN A 394 -35.01 24.68 -25.37
C GLN A 394 -34.29 23.71 -24.43
N LYS A 395 -34.54 22.40 -24.57
CA LYS A 395 -33.85 21.37 -23.80
C LYS A 395 -32.33 21.43 -23.94
N GLN A 396 -31.81 21.57 -25.16
CA GLN A 396 -30.36 21.66 -25.36
C GLN A 396 -29.79 22.99 -24.85
N SER A 397 -30.53 24.10 -25.00
CA SER A 397 -30.16 25.41 -24.46
C SER A 397 -30.02 25.37 -22.94
N GLU A 398 -30.97 24.74 -22.24
CA GLU A 398 -30.93 24.53 -20.79
C GLU A 398 -29.76 23.63 -20.38
N GLY A 399 -29.52 22.53 -21.12
CA GLY A 399 -28.37 21.66 -20.88
C GLY A 399 -27.04 22.40 -20.92
N LEU A 400 -26.82 23.22 -21.96
CA LEU A 400 -25.61 24.03 -22.10
C LEU A 400 -25.51 25.13 -21.01
N LYS A 401 -26.63 25.69 -20.56
CA LYS A 401 -26.65 26.61 -19.41
C LYS A 401 -26.33 25.90 -18.08
N GLY A 402 -26.74 24.63 -17.95
CA GLY A 402 -26.31 23.78 -16.84
C GLY A 402 -24.79 23.58 -16.84
N THR A 403 -24.19 23.32 -18.00
CA THR A 403 -22.73 23.27 -18.16
C THR A 403 -22.06 24.59 -17.78
N LEU A 404 -22.61 25.73 -18.22
CA LEU A 404 -22.10 27.06 -17.84
C LEU A 404 -22.09 27.23 -16.31
N SER A 405 -23.17 26.83 -15.63
CA SER A 405 -23.28 26.95 -14.17
C SER A 405 -22.20 26.13 -13.45
N LYS A 406 -21.94 24.89 -13.91
CA LYS A 406 -20.85 24.05 -13.39
C LYS A 406 -19.46 24.69 -13.61
N LEU A 407 -19.23 25.29 -14.77
CA LEU A 407 -18.00 26.04 -15.03
C LEU A 407 -17.85 27.21 -14.06
N GLY A 408 -18.92 27.94 -13.75
CA GLY A 408 -18.89 29.01 -12.75
C GLY A 408 -18.44 28.53 -11.36
N GLU A 409 -18.91 27.36 -10.94
CA GLU A 409 -18.46 26.71 -9.70
C GLU A 409 -16.97 26.36 -9.74
N LEU A 410 -16.49 25.81 -10.86
CA LEU A 410 -15.06 25.49 -11.05
C LEU A 410 -14.18 26.74 -10.98
N PHE A 411 -14.56 27.82 -11.70
CA PHE A 411 -13.85 29.11 -11.64
C PHE A 411 -13.75 29.62 -10.20
N LYS A 412 -14.80 29.45 -9.40
CA LYS A 412 -14.79 29.82 -7.99
C LYS A 412 -13.83 28.96 -7.16
N GLN A 413 -13.87 27.65 -7.33
CA GLN A 413 -13.04 26.70 -6.57
C GLN A 413 -11.55 26.93 -6.80
N ILE A 414 -11.15 27.23 -8.03
CA ILE A 414 -9.74 27.43 -8.37
C ILE A 414 -9.23 28.86 -8.15
N GLY A 415 -10.03 29.74 -7.55
CA GLY A 415 -9.63 31.10 -7.22
C GLY A 415 -9.67 32.10 -8.39
N LEU A 416 -10.44 31.83 -9.44
CA LEU A 416 -10.63 32.71 -10.60
C LEU A 416 -12.02 33.37 -10.62
N SER A 417 -12.60 33.62 -9.44
CA SER A 417 -13.95 34.19 -9.31
C SER A 417 -14.08 35.57 -9.94
N ASP A 418 -12.99 36.34 -9.97
CA ASP A 418 -12.90 37.67 -10.56
C ASP A 418 -13.00 37.67 -12.08
N GLN A 419 -12.59 36.58 -12.74
CA GLN A 419 -12.64 36.44 -14.20
C GLN A 419 -13.98 35.87 -14.70
N TRP A 420 -14.78 35.27 -13.82
CA TRP A 420 -16.05 34.64 -14.18
C TRP A 420 -17.03 35.59 -14.91
N PRO A 421 -17.27 36.84 -14.45
CA PRO A 421 -18.25 37.72 -15.09
C PRO A 421 -17.96 38.01 -16.57
N GLU A 422 -16.68 38.12 -16.95
CA GLU A 422 -16.29 38.33 -18.35
C GLU A 422 -16.56 37.08 -19.20
N ARG A 423 -16.26 35.89 -18.66
CA ARG A 423 -16.50 34.61 -19.35
C ARG A 423 -17.99 34.35 -19.53
N GLU A 424 -18.79 34.55 -18.49
CA GLU A 424 -20.24 34.42 -18.52
C GLU A 424 -20.86 35.36 -19.56
N LYS A 425 -20.44 36.63 -19.57
CA LYS A 425 -20.86 37.59 -20.60
C LYS A 425 -20.51 37.12 -22.02
N GLY A 426 -19.33 36.55 -22.22
CA GLY A 426 -18.91 36.00 -23.51
C GLY A 426 -19.81 34.85 -23.99
N TYR A 427 -20.33 34.03 -23.09
CA TYR A 427 -21.34 33.02 -23.40
C TYR A 427 -22.68 33.66 -23.77
N ASP A 428 -23.17 34.60 -22.97
CA ASP A 428 -24.45 35.28 -23.21
C ASP A 428 -24.48 36.05 -24.55
N ASP A 429 -23.37 36.68 -24.91
CA ASP A 429 -23.26 37.36 -26.21
C ASP A 429 -23.23 36.35 -27.37
N ALA A 430 -22.64 35.16 -27.18
CA ALA A 430 -22.68 34.09 -28.18
C ALA A 430 -24.09 33.49 -28.35
N VAL A 431 -24.86 33.38 -27.26
CA VAL A 431 -26.28 32.99 -27.28
C VAL A 431 -27.08 33.95 -28.17
N LYS A 432 -26.94 35.26 -27.96
CA LYS A 432 -27.62 36.29 -28.77
C LYS A 432 -27.24 36.19 -30.25
N VAL A 433 -25.95 36.10 -30.58
CA VAL A 433 -25.48 36.00 -31.97
C VAL A 433 -26.03 34.75 -32.65
N ASP A 434 -26.06 33.61 -31.96
CA ASP A 434 -26.63 32.38 -32.51
C ASP A 434 -28.13 32.52 -32.85
N GLU A 435 -28.90 33.13 -31.96
CA GLU A 435 -30.35 33.32 -32.10
C GLU A 435 -30.69 34.38 -33.15
N GLU A 436 -29.93 35.48 -33.19
CA GLU A 436 -30.04 36.52 -34.21
C GLU A 436 -29.75 35.97 -35.61
N HIS A 437 -28.69 35.16 -35.75
CA HIS A 437 -28.33 34.54 -37.02
C HIS A 437 -29.43 33.59 -37.52
N LEU A 438 -30.00 32.77 -36.62
CA LEU A 438 -31.12 31.90 -36.98
C LEU A 438 -32.34 32.72 -37.41
N THR A 439 -32.70 33.75 -36.62
CA THR A 439 -33.85 34.61 -36.89
C THR A 439 -33.73 35.34 -38.22
N LEU A 440 -32.55 35.93 -38.50
CA LEU A 440 -32.26 36.63 -39.75
C LEU A 440 -32.31 35.67 -40.96
N MET A 441 -31.73 34.47 -40.81
CA MET A 441 -31.75 33.44 -41.85
C MET A 441 -33.18 32.99 -42.16
N ARG A 442 -33.99 32.69 -41.14
CA ARG A 442 -35.41 32.30 -41.31
C ARG A 442 -36.21 33.41 -41.99
N LYS A 443 -36.05 34.66 -41.55
CA LYS A 443 -36.68 35.84 -42.18
C LYS A 443 -36.32 35.95 -43.66
N ARG A 444 -35.04 35.79 -44.01
CA ARG A 444 -34.56 35.90 -45.39
C ARG A 444 -35.04 34.76 -46.29
N LEU A 445 -35.22 33.56 -45.73
CA LEU A 445 -35.75 32.40 -46.44
C LEU A 445 -37.29 32.38 -46.52
N GLY A 446 -37.98 33.37 -45.94
CA GLY A 446 -39.44 33.39 -45.90
C GLY A 446 -40.05 32.30 -45.02
N ILE A 447 -39.28 31.75 -44.09
CA ILE A 447 -39.75 30.74 -43.13
C ILE A 447 -40.39 31.52 -41.98
N VAL A 448 -41.71 31.64 -42.02
CA VAL A 448 -42.50 32.40 -41.02
C VAL A 448 -42.22 31.82 -39.63
N SER A 449 -42.07 32.72 -38.65
CA SER A 449 -41.83 32.44 -37.23
C SER A 449 -42.89 31.55 -36.63
#